data_AF-A0A8B7IL49-F1
#
_entry.id   AF-A0A8B7IL49-F1
#
_cell.length_a   1.000
_cell.length_b   1.000
_cell.length_c   1.000
_cell.angle_alpha   90.00
_cell.angle_beta   90.00
_cell.angle_gamma   90.00
#
_symmetry.space_group_name_H-M   'P 1'
#
loop_
_entity.id
_entity.type
_entity.pdbx_description
1 polymer ?
#
loop_
_entity_poly.entity_id
_entity_poly.type
_entity_poly.pdbx_seq_one_letter_code
_entity_poly.pdbx_strand_id
1 'polypeptide(L)'
;MADKKLLQVRTTFVERVGKPVISGLLDDLLAQRVLSSEEVDTVQDQYTVRADKARCLIDSVRLKGHKASKILIESLRQRDGHLAEELGLGADSGPPGMQLVSPRADVTPGPPASSQGEQWIQQCSLSEYRRICVAEGNQIYPIHLPRATRTRRALLICNIEFEYLSKRCGAEKDVEGMTKLLEGLDYKVETHFNLTSQQPPFLSTAPDLVGALCHLSPDTAAWRRPQTGSIFIQHLIEQFRNCACNSHLRELFRKVQHSFDKFPQQLPAEERTTLIKKFYLFPGH
;
A
#
# COMPACT_ATOMS: atom_id res chain seq x y z
N MET A 1 13.38 14.90 -16.15
CA MET A 1 14.06 13.91 -15.29
C MET A 1 13.79 12.51 -15.85
N ALA A 2 14.71 11.56 -15.68
CA ALA A 2 14.68 10.24 -16.35
C ALA A 2 13.45 9.38 -15.98
N ASP A 3 13.02 9.45 -14.73
CA ASP A 3 11.80 8.84 -14.19
C ASP A 3 10.52 9.34 -14.88
N LYS A 4 10.43 10.65 -15.17
CA LYS A 4 9.31 11.24 -15.92
C LYS A 4 9.31 10.79 -17.38
N LYS A 5 10.49 10.65 -17.99
CA LYS A 5 10.62 10.10 -19.36
C LYS A 5 10.14 8.65 -19.42
N LEU A 6 10.55 7.82 -18.46
CA LEU A 6 10.06 6.43 -18.36
C LEU A 6 8.55 6.33 -18.16
N LEU A 7 7.93 7.24 -17.43
CA LEU A 7 6.48 7.28 -17.29
C LEU A 7 5.78 7.58 -18.62
N GLN A 8 6.32 8.51 -19.42
CA GLN A 8 5.77 8.89 -20.72
C GLN A 8 5.85 7.75 -21.74
N VAL A 9 6.96 6.99 -21.75
CA VAL A 9 7.18 5.90 -22.71
C VAL A 9 6.64 4.54 -22.23
N ARG A 10 6.08 4.49 -21.02
CA ARG A 10 5.69 3.26 -20.32
C ARG A 10 4.79 2.35 -21.14
N THR A 11 3.75 2.90 -21.76
CA THR A 11 2.77 2.14 -22.54
C THR A 11 3.44 1.50 -23.76
N THR A 12 4.18 2.30 -24.52
CA THR A 12 4.89 1.85 -25.73
C THR A 12 5.98 0.82 -25.41
N PHE A 13 6.72 1.01 -24.31
CA PHE A 13 7.72 0.04 -23.82
C PHE A 13 7.07 -1.31 -23.53
N VAL A 14 5.95 -1.33 -22.81
CA VAL A 14 5.22 -2.56 -22.46
C VAL A 14 4.70 -3.28 -23.70
N GLU A 15 4.23 -2.54 -24.70
CA GLU A 15 3.72 -3.12 -25.93
C GLU A 15 4.82 -3.76 -26.77
N ARG A 16 5.99 -3.12 -26.87
CA ARG A 16 7.04 -3.51 -27.82
C ARG A 16 8.16 -4.38 -27.26
N VAL A 17 8.46 -4.31 -25.95
CA VAL A 17 9.65 -4.98 -25.40
C VAL A 17 9.56 -6.50 -25.47
N GLY A 18 10.56 -7.15 -26.06
CA GLY A 18 10.62 -8.61 -26.16
C GLY A 18 10.95 -9.28 -24.82
N LYS A 19 10.47 -10.52 -24.62
CA LYS A 19 10.87 -11.36 -23.48
C LYS A 19 12.40 -11.45 -23.25
N PRO A 20 13.26 -11.67 -24.27
CA PRO A 20 14.70 -11.74 -24.05
C PRO A 20 15.29 -10.40 -23.59
N VAL A 21 14.76 -9.28 -24.07
CA VAL A 21 15.17 -7.94 -23.63
C VAL A 21 14.76 -7.72 -22.18
N ILE A 22 13.56 -8.14 -21.76
CA ILE A 22 13.12 -8.05 -20.36
C ILE A 22 14.06 -8.83 -19.43
N SER A 23 14.31 -10.11 -19.72
CA SER A 23 15.22 -10.93 -18.90
C SER A 23 16.61 -10.32 -18.83
N GLY A 24 17.09 -9.83 -19.97
CA GLY A 24 18.36 -9.14 -20.02
C GLY A 24 18.44 -7.87 -19.17
N LEU A 25 17.40 -7.04 -19.24
CA LEU A 25 17.33 -5.84 -18.41
C LEU A 25 17.32 -6.19 -16.91
N LEU A 26 16.67 -7.28 -16.51
CA LEU A 26 16.70 -7.73 -15.13
C LEU A 26 18.12 -8.09 -14.68
N ASP A 27 18.87 -8.82 -15.51
CA ASP A 27 20.27 -9.19 -15.23
C ASP A 27 21.15 -7.93 -15.07
N ASP A 28 21.02 -6.96 -15.97
CA ASP A 28 21.81 -5.72 -15.92
C ASP A 28 21.48 -4.89 -14.69
N LEU A 29 20.19 -4.80 -14.34
CA LEU A 29 19.73 -4.05 -13.18
C LEU A 29 20.13 -4.74 -11.87
N LEU A 30 20.22 -6.07 -11.86
CA LEU A 30 20.78 -6.83 -10.74
C LEU A 30 22.28 -6.59 -10.59
N ALA A 31 23.03 -6.66 -11.70
CA ALA A 31 24.47 -6.42 -11.72
C ALA A 31 24.82 -5.00 -11.24
N GLN A 32 24.02 -4.00 -11.63
CA GLN A 32 24.18 -2.61 -11.20
C GLN A 32 23.55 -2.32 -9.82
N ARG A 33 23.07 -3.35 -9.10
CA ARG A 33 22.42 -3.26 -7.78
C ARG A 33 21.23 -2.31 -7.73
N VAL A 34 20.57 -2.11 -8.87
CA VAL A 34 19.31 -1.36 -8.95
C VAL A 34 18.16 -2.25 -8.50
N LEU A 35 18.19 -3.53 -8.86
CA LEU A 35 17.27 -4.55 -8.38
C LEU A 35 18.00 -5.56 -7.50
N SER A 36 17.33 -6.11 -6.49
CA SER A 36 17.80 -7.27 -5.73
C SER A 36 17.50 -8.58 -6.48
N SER A 37 18.17 -9.67 -6.11
CA SER A 37 17.88 -11.01 -6.68
C SER A 37 16.40 -11.36 -6.52
N GLU A 38 15.84 -11.07 -5.33
CA GLU A 38 14.42 -11.28 -5.03
C GLU A 38 13.48 -10.48 -5.95
N GLU A 39 13.84 -9.24 -6.31
CA GLU A 39 13.05 -8.41 -7.23
C GLU A 39 13.12 -8.95 -8.67
N VAL A 40 14.26 -9.48 -9.09
CA VAL A 40 14.42 -10.13 -10.40
C VAL A 40 13.59 -11.42 -10.48
N ASP A 41 13.70 -12.28 -9.48
CA ASP A 41 12.93 -13.53 -9.39
C ASP A 41 11.43 -13.23 -9.35
N THR A 42 11.02 -12.18 -8.64
CA THR A 42 9.62 -11.73 -8.61
C THR A 42 9.12 -11.33 -10.00
N VAL A 43 9.89 -10.55 -10.78
CA VAL A 43 9.47 -10.17 -12.14
C VAL A 43 9.48 -11.38 -13.08
N GLN A 44 10.40 -12.34 -12.87
CA GLN A 44 10.57 -13.50 -13.74
C GLN A 44 9.54 -14.61 -13.49
N ASP A 45 9.19 -14.88 -12.23
CA ASP A 45 8.40 -16.05 -11.84
C ASP A 45 6.94 -15.71 -11.49
N GLN A 46 6.68 -14.48 -11.01
CA GLN A 46 5.33 -14.08 -10.59
C GLN A 46 4.39 -13.77 -11.77
N TYR A 47 4.92 -13.34 -12.92
CA TYR A 47 4.11 -12.90 -14.06
C TYR A 47 4.37 -13.80 -15.27
N THR A 48 3.35 -14.48 -15.80
CA THR A 48 3.51 -15.32 -17.01
C THR A 48 3.39 -14.51 -18.31
N VAL A 49 2.67 -13.39 -18.27
CA VAL A 49 2.38 -12.51 -19.41
C VAL A 49 3.52 -11.51 -19.62
N ARG A 50 4.05 -11.43 -20.85
CA ARG A 50 5.16 -10.53 -21.24
C ARG A 50 4.90 -9.07 -20.85
N ALA A 51 3.69 -8.58 -21.14
CA ALA A 51 3.30 -7.20 -20.85
C ALA A 51 3.33 -6.90 -19.35
N ASP A 52 2.94 -7.86 -18.50
CA ASP A 52 2.95 -7.65 -17.04
C ASP A 52 4.37 -7.67 -16.47
N LYS A 53 5.25 -8.53 -17.00
CA LYS A 53 6.69 -8.47 -16.70
C LYS A 53 7.28 -7.10 -17.05
N ALA A 54 6.98 -6.59 -18.24
CA ALA A 54 7.46 -5.29 -18.70
C ALA A 54 6.94 -4.12 -17.83
N ARG A 55 5.66 -4.16 -17.42
CA ARG A 55 5.06 -3.18 -16.52
C ARG A 55 5.74 -3.20 -15.15
N CYS A 56 5.91 -4.40 -14.59
CA CYS A 56 6.51 -4.56 -13.28
C CYS A 56 7.97 -4.07 -13.27
N LEU A 57 8.75 -4.39 -14.32
CA LEU A 57 10.13 -3.93 -14.47
C LEU A 57 10.22 -2.40 -14.53
N ILE A 58 9.47 -1.75 -15.43
CA ILE A 58 9.57 -0.29 -15.60
C ILE A 58 9.02 0.48 -14.39
N ASP A 59 7.96 -0.01 -13.75
CA ASP A 59 7.37 0.62 -12.57
C ASP A 59 8.27 0.48 -11.35
N SER A 60 8.87 -0.70 -11.13
CA SER A 60 9.80 -0.95 -10.02
C SER A 60 11.03 -0.05 -10.12
N VAL A 61 11.63 0.08 -11.30
CA VAL A 61 12.78 0.96 -11.51
C VAL A 61 12.41 2.44 -11.35
N ARG A 62 11.24 2.85 -11.87
CA ARG A 62 10.79 4.25 -11.76
C ARG A 62 10.59 4.67 -10.31
N LEU A 63 10.00 3.80 -9.48
CA LEU A 63 9.77 4.05 -8.05
C LEU A 63 11.08 4.20 -7.24
N LYS A 64 12.19 3.63 -7.70
CA LYS A 64 13.53 3.82 -7.12
C LYS A 64 14.18 5.16 -7.47
N GLY A 65 13.54 5.95 -8.34
CA GLY A 65 13.92 7.34 -8.64
C GLY A 65 14.78 7.52 -9.88
N HIS A 66 15.18 8.77 -10.14
CA HIS A 66 15.79 9.19 -11.41
C HIS A 66 17.16 8.53 -11.70
N LYS A 67 17.95 8.18 -10.67
CA LYS A 67 19.24 7.49 -10.84
C LYS A 67 19.05 6.07 -11.37
N ALA A 68 18.15 5.30 -10.76
CA ALA A 68 17.76 3.97 -11.21
C ALA A 68 17.12 4.01 -12.61
N SER A 69 16.24 4.99 -12.84
CA SER A 69 15.60 5.21 -14.14
C SER A 69 16.61 5.49 -15.25
N LYS A 70 17.69 6.24 -14.96
CA LYS A 70 18.77 6.50 -15.91
C LYS A 70 19.51 5.20 -16.28
N ILE A 71 19.82 4.37 -15.28
CA ILE A 71 20.49 3.07 -15.48
C ILE A 71 19.66 2.15 -16.37
N LEU A 72 18.33 2.09 -16.19
CA LEU A 72 17.46 1.29 -17.07
C LEU A 72 17.46 1.80 -18.50
N ILE A 73 17.45 3.13 -18.71
CA ILE A 73 17.53 3.70 -20.06
C ILE A 73 18.87 3.36 -20.72
N GLU A 74 19.97 3.43 -19.98
CA GLU A 74 21.30 3.05 -20.47
C GLU A 74 21.38 1.55 -20.80
N SER A 75 20.84 0.69 -19.93
CA SER A 75 20.80 -0.77 -20.15
C SER A 75 19.91 -1.14 -21.35
N LEU A 76 18.78 -0.44 -21.53
CA LEU A 76 17.91 -0.61 -22.69
C LEU A 76 18.61 -0.22 -23.99
N ARG A 77 19.36 0.87 -24.01
CA ARG A 77 20.15 1.28 -25.20
C ARG A 77 21.19 0.23 -25.57
N GLN A 78 21.82 -0.41 -24.58
CA GLN A 78 22.85 -1.42 -24.82
C GLN A 78 22.26 -2.72 -25.37
N ARG A 79 21.06 -3.11 -24.90
CA ARG A 79 20.42 -4.37 -25.33
C ARG A 79 19.54 -4.24 -26.56
N ASP A 80 18.91 -3.09 -26.76
CA ASP A 80 18.03 -2.81 -27.88
C ASP A 80 18.02 -1.31 -28.23
N GLY A 81 19.05 -0.89 -28.98
CA GLY A 81 19.21 0.49 -29.42
C GLY A 81 18.07 0.98 -30.31
N HIS A 82 17.50 0.11 -31.15
CA HIS A 82 16.38 0.45 -32.03
C HIS A 82 15.11 0.74 -31.21
N LEU A 83 14.79 -0.12 -30.22
CA LEU A 83 13.67 0.13 -29.31
C LEU A 83 13.88 1.40 -28.48
N ALA A 84 15.12 1.68 -28.04
CA ALA A 84 15.42 2.92 -27.33
C ALA A 84 15.20 4.17 -28.21
N GLU A 85 15.57 4.12 -29.49
CA GLU A 85 15.32 5.22 -30.45
C GLU A 85 13.83 5.41 -30.74
N GLU A 86 13.07 4.32 -30.96
CA GLU A 86 11.61 4.37 -31.15
C GLU A 86 10.87 4.97 -29.95
N LEU A 87 11.39 4.75 -28.73
CA LEU A 87 10.83 5.30 -27.50
C LEU A 87 11.26 6.76 -27.25
N GLY A 88 12.02 7.38 -28.16
CA GLY A 88 12.55 8.74 -27.97
C GLY A 88 13.59 8.82 -26.84
N LEU A 89 14.25 7.70 -26.55
CA LEU A 89 15.29 7.56 -25.53
C LEU A 89 16.70 7.54 -26.17
N GLY A 90 16.90 7.92 -27.42
CA GLY A 90 18.23 8.07 -28.05
C GLY A 90 19.09 9.16 -27.40
N ALA A 91 20.42 9.10 -27.57
CA ALA A 91 21.33 10.13 -27.05
C ALA A 91 21.30 11.38 -27.95
N ASP A 92 21.20 12.56 -27.35
CA ASP A 92 21.62 13.80 -28.01
C ASP A 92 23.10 13.68 -28.36
N SER A 93 23.42 13.53 -29.64
CA SER A 93 24.75 13.86 -30.16
C SER A 93 24.89 15.38 -30.17
N GLY A 94 25.49 15.98 -29.15
CA GLY A 94 26.05 17.33 -29.26
C GLY A 94 27.34 17.30 -30.09
N PRO A 95 27.79 18.43 -30.71
CA PRO A 95 28.64 19.38 -29.96
C PRO A 95 28.57 20.85 -30.50
N PRO A 96 29.55 21.74 -30.24
CA PRO A 96 29.68 22.57 -29.03
C PRO A 96 29.63 24.09 -29.35
N GLY A 97 29.26 24.95 -28.39
CA GLY A 97 29.62 26.37 -28.47
C GLY A 97 28.69 27.38 -27.79
N MET A 98 29.31 28.21 -26.95
CA MET A 98 28.95 29.58 -26.57
C MET A 98 27.72 29.86 -25.70
N GLN A 99 28.04 30.04 -24.42
CA GLN A 99 27.88 31.29 -23.67
C GLN A 99 26.58 32.12 -23.80
N LEU A 100 26.02 32.33 -22.60
CA LEU A 100 25.54 33.61 -22.06
C LEU A 100 24.18 34.12 -22.57
N VAL A 101 23.24 34.24 -21.65
CA VAL A 101 22.71 35.52 -21.12
C VAL A 101 21.34 35.24 -20.48
N SER A 102 21.24 35.46 -19.17
CA SER A 102 19.96 35.73 -18.49
C SER A 102 19.43 37.09 -18.93
N PRO A 103 18.10 37.30 -18.90
CA PRO A 103 17.65 38.23 -17.88
C PRO A 103 16.44 37.73 -17.10
N ARG A 104 16.45 38.08 -15.80
CA ARG A 104 15.27 38.08 -14.93
C ARG A 104 14.32 39.21 -15.32
N ALA A 105 13.03 38.99 -15.14
CA ALA A 105 12.13 39.94 -14.46
C ALA A 105 10.85 39.22 -13.97
N ASP A 106 10.60 39.36 -12.67
CA ASP A 106 9.33 39.41 -11.94
C ASP A 106 8.03 38.95 -12.62
N VAL A 107 7.39 37.94 -12.04
CA VAL A 107 6.02 38.04 -11.49
C VAL A 107 5.89 37.04 -10.34
N THR A 108 5.69 37.56 -9.13
CA THR A 108 5.24 36.83 -7.93
C THR A 108 3.75 36.48 -8.05
N PRO A 109 3.35 35.23 -7.76
CA PRO A 109 2.08 35.01 -7.07
C PRO A 109 2.33 34.33 -5.73
N GLY A 110 1.71 34.90 -4.68
CA GLY A 110 1.90 34.57 -3.27
C GLY A 110 1.63 33.11 -2.88
N PRO A 111 2.01 32.74 -1.64
CA PRO A 111 1.88 31.38 -1.15
C PRO A 111 0.40 31.01 -1.02
N PRO A 112 -0.08 29.90 -1.61
CA PRO A 112 -1.35 29.35 -1.18
C PRO A 112 -1.16 28.86 0.26
N ALA A 113 -1.99 29.43 1.12
CA ALA A 113 -2.07 29.15 2.54
C ALA A 113 -1.93 27.64 2.84
N SER A 114 -1.00 27.33 3.73
CA SER A 114 -1.08 26.16 4.60
C SER A 114 -2.43 26.16 5.32
N SER A 115 -3.20 25.07 5.18
CA SER A 115 -4.04 24.44 6.22
C SER A 115 -5.04 23.46 5.59
N GLN A 116 -4.57 22.30 5.14
CA GLN A 116 -5.38 21.09 5.25
C GLN A 116 -4.51 20.04 5.93
N GLY A 117 -4.73 19.86 7.24
CA GLY A 117 -4.25 18.67 7.92
C GLY A 117 -4.76 17.45 7.15
N GLU A 118 -3.85 16.61 6.71
CA GLU A 118 -4.13 15.46 5.85
C GLU A 118 -5.23 14.60 6.48
N GLN A 119 -6.46 14.68 5.95
CA GLN A 119 -7.54 13.77 6.33
C GLN A 119 -7.24 12.40 5.74
N TRP A 120 -6.41 11.65 6.47
CA TRP A 120 -5.87 10.38 6.00
C TRP A 120 -6.98 9.33 5.84
N ILE A 121 -8.02 9.32 6.69
CA ILE A 121 -9.22 8.48 6.53
C ILE A 121 -10.36 9.29 5.93
N GLN A 122 -11.08 8.70 4.97
CA GLN A 122 -12.26 9.31 4.40
C GLN A 122 -13.35 9.46 5.46
N GLN A 123 -13.76 10.71 5.72
CA GLN A 123 -14.77 11.02 6.72
C GLN A 123 -16.18 10.69 6.19
N CYS A 124 -17.06 10.25 7.07
CA CYS A 124 -18.49 10.14 6.80
C CYS A 124 -19.10 11.54 6.86
N SER A 125 -19.80 11.96 5.81
CA SER A 125 -20.52 13.24 5.85
C SER A 125 -21.77 13.14 6.74
N LEU A 126 -22.25 14.26 7.27
CA LEU A 126 -23.47 14.27 8.09
C LEU A 126 -24.71 13.79 7.29
N SER A 127 -24.77 14.07 5.99
CA SER A 127 -25.85 13.58 5.12
C SER A 127 -25.76 12.08 4.90
N GLU A 128 -24.56 11.52 4.72
CA GLU A 128 -24.32 10.08 4.62
C GLU A 128 -24.71 9.36 5.91
N TYR A 129 -24.24 9.85 7.06
CA TYR A 129 -24.57 9.33 8.39
C TYR A 129 -26.09 9.27 8.59
N ARG A 130 -26.78 10.40 8.36
CA ARG A 130 -28.25 10.47 8.50
C ARG A 130 -28.95 9.50 7.56
N ARG A 131 -28.51 9.41 6.31
CA ARG A 131 -29.10 8.49 5.32
C ARG A 131 -28.99 7.04 5.79
N ILE A 132 -27.82 6.62 6.26
CA ILE A 132 -27.59 5.26 6.77
C ILE A 132 -28.43 5.01 8.01
N CYS A 133 -28.47 5.94 8.97
CA CYS A 133 -29.31 5.80 10.17
C CYS A 133 -30.80 5.66 9.84
N VAL A 134 -31.31 6.40 8.85
CA VAL A 134 -32.70 6.31 8.42
C VAL A 134 -32.97 5.00 7.67
N ALA A 135 -32.10 4.62 6.75
CA ALA A 135 -32.27 3.43 5.93
C ALA A 135 -32.16 2.12 6.72
N GLU A 136 -31.21 2.06 7.65
CA GLU A 136 -30.90 0.83 8.40
C GLU A 136 -31.61 0.78 9.76
N GLY A 137 -32.05 1.92 10.30
CA GLY A 137 -32.87 1.99 11.51
C GLY A 137 -32.29 1.24 12.70
N ASN A 138 -33.02 0.24 13.21
CA ASN A 138 -32.63 -0.55 14.38
C ASN A 138 -31.62 -1.67 14.07
N GLN A 139 -31.25 -1.85 12.80
CA GLN A 139 -30.32 -2.89 12.33
C GLN A 139 -28.86 -2.47 12.49
N ILE A 140 -28.55 -1.27 12.97
CA ILE A 140 -27.18 -0.82 13.25
C ILE A 140 -26.86 -0.83 14.74
N TYR A 141 -25.60 -1.09 15.09
CA TYR A 141 -25.13 -0.83 16.46
C TYR A 141 -25.12 0.69 16.72
N PRO A 142 -25.66 1.13 17.88
CA PRO A 142 -25.64 2.54 18.23
C PRO A 142 -24.20 3.01 18.45
N ILE A 143 -23.87 4.20 17.96
CA ILE A 143 -22.62 4.87 18.30
C ILE A 143 -22.88 5.89 19.42
N HIS A 144 -21.95 5.99 20.36
CA HIS A 144 -22.01 7.02 21.39
C HIS A 144 -21.61 8.37 20.80
N LEU A 145 -22.55 9.31 20.84
CA LEU A 145 -22.38 10.71 20.45
C LEU A 145 -22.59 11.62 21.67
N PRO A 146 -21.90 12.78 21.73
CA PRO A 146 -20.97 13.30 20.73
C PRO A 146 -19.60 12.60 20.77
N ARG A 147 -18.83 12.65 19.68
CA ARG A 147 -17.46 12.08 19.59
C ARG A 147 -16.60 12.35 20.83
N ALA A 148 -16.67 13.56 21.36
CA ALA A 148 -15.88 14.02 22.49
C ALA A 148 -16.08 13.21 23.79
N THR A 149 -17.22 12.54 23.97
CA THR A 149 -17.51 11.74 25.17
C THR A 149 -17.12 10.27 25.01
N ARG A 150 -16.62 9.88 23.84
CA ARG A 150 -16.33 8.48 23.51
C ARG A 150 -14.96 8.05 24.03
N THR A 151 -14.89 6.85 24.57
CA THR A 151 -13.67 6.25 25.13
C THR A 151 -13.35 4.90 24.47
N ARG A 152 -13.36 4.87 23.14
CA ARG A 152 -12.99 3.67 22.37
C ARG A 152 -11.55 3.29 22.65
N ARG A 153 -11.30 2.01 22.93
CA ARG A 153 -9.96 1.45 23.13
C ARG A 153 -9.73 0.31 22.15
N ALA A 154 -8.50 0.20 21.66
CA ALA A 154 -8.04 -0.92 20.87
C ALA A 154 -6.73 -1.45 21.47
N LEU A 155 -6.52 -2.75 21.38
CA LEU A 155 -5.32 -3.41 21.84
C LEU A 155 -4.63 -4.04 20.63
N LEU A 156 -3.36 -3.75 20.44
CA LEU A 156 -2.53 -4.29 19.37
C LEU A 156 -1.35 -5.04 19.99
N ILE A 157 -1.34 -6.37 19.85
CA ILE A 157 -0.22 -7.21 20.29
C ILE A 157 0.54 -7.66 19.05
N CYS A 158 1.83 -7.39 18.99
CA CYS A 158 2.67 -7.80 17.87
C CYS A 158 4.00 -8.39 18.34
N ASN A 159 4.13 -9.71 18.22
CA ASN A 159 5.40 -10.40 18.43
C ASN A 159 6.22 -10.35 17.13
N ILE A 160 7.39 -9.72 17.19
CA ILE A 160 8.31 -9.50 16.07
C ILE A 160 9.54 -10.38 16.22
N GLU A 161 10.08 -10.44 17.43
CA GLU A 161 11.30 -11.18 17.77
C GLU A 161 10.95 -12.38 18.64
N PHE A 162 11.65 -13.48 18.40
CA PHE A 162 11.41 -14.76 19.04
C PHE A 162 12.74 -15.39 19.39
N GLU A 163 12.78 -16.11 20.52
CA GLU A 163 13.99 -16.78 21.01
C GLU A 163 14.42 -17.92 20.08
N TYR A 164 13.45 -18.69 19.58
CA TYR A 164 13.69 -19.90 18.78
C TYR A 164 13.11 -19.83 17.36
N LEU A 165 12.48 -18.72 16.98
CA LEU A 165 11.87 -18.54 15.65
C LEU A 165 12.49 -17.34 14.94
N SER A 166 12.37 -17.32 13.61
CA SER A 166 12.84 -16.20 12.80
C SER A 166 12.13 -14.89 13.15
N LYS A 167 12.86 -13.78 13.12
CA LYS A 167 12.31 -12.44 13.24
C LYS A 167 11.29 -12.15 12.13
N ARG A 168 10.14 -11.56 12.48
CA ARG A 168 9.07 -11.19 11.55
C ARG A 168 9.30 -9.81 10.92
N CYS A 169 10.36 -9.68 10.12
CA CYS A 169 10.72 -8.43 9.45
C CYS A 169 9.54 -7.77 8.71
N GLY A 170 9.31 -6.47 8.95
CA GLY A 170 8.19 -5.72 8.37
C GLY A 170 6.95 -5.68 9.28
N ALA A 171 6.97 -6.36 10.43
CA ALA A 171 5.93 -6.24 11.46
C ALA A 171 5.76 -4.83 11.99
N GLU A 172 6.86 -4.10 12.06
CA GLU A 172 6.91 -2.72 12.49
C GLU A 172 6.02 -1.85 11.59
N LYS A 173 5.98 -2.15 10.29
CA LYS A 173 5.12 -1.45 9.31
C LYS A 173 3.66 -1.80 9.44
N ASP A 174 3.35 -3.06 9.74
CA ASP A 174 1.97 -3.45 10.05
C ASP A 174 1.45 -2.74 11.30
N VAL A 175 2.29 -2.67 12.34
CA VAL A 175 1.94 -2.00 13.60
C VAL A 175 1.77 -0.51 13.39
N GLU A 176 2.71 0.15 12.70
CA GLU A 176 2.61 1.57 12.35
C GLU A 176 1.29 1.87 11.60
N GLY A 177 0.99 1.07 10.57
CA GLY A 177 -0.21 1.24 9.76
C GLY A 177 -1.50 1.00 10.54
N MET A 178 -1.57 -0.07 11.32
CA MET A 178 -2.76 -0.43 12.12
C MET A 178 -3.02 0.55 13.26
N THR A 179 -1.97 0.99 13.97
CA THR A 179 -2.09 2.01 15.01
C THR A 179 -2.66 3.28 14.43
N LYS A 180 -2.05 3.78 13.35
CA LYS A 180 -2.53 5.00 12.69
C LYS A 180 -3.99 4.84 12.26
N LEU A 181 -4.36 3.68 11.67
CA LEU A 181 -5.73 3.41 11.19
C LEU A 181 -6.74 3.48 12.34
N LEU A 182 -6.46 2.77 13.44
CA LEU A 182 -7.35 2.68 14.59
C LEU A 182 -7.49 4.03 15.29
N GLU A 183 -6.40 4.79 15.43
CA GLU A 183 -6.43 6.17 15.94
C GLU A 183 -7.27 7.09 15.03
N GLY A 184 -7.12 6.97 13.71
CA GLY A 184 -7.95 7.70 12.76
C GLY A 184 -9.45 7.34 12.83
N LEU A 185 -9.77 6.13 13.29
CA LEU A 185 -11.13 5.66 13.58
C LEU A 185 -11.57 5.98 15.03
N ASP A 186 -10.80 6.82 15.73
CA ASP A 186 -11.06 7.34 17.06
C ASP A 186 -10.93 6.32 18.20
N TYR A 187 -10.05 5.33 18.03
CA TYR A 187 -9.67 4.41 19.11
C TYR A 187 -8.37 4.87 19.78
N LYS A 188 -8.32 4.81 21.10
CA LYS A 188 -7.06 4.86 21.84
C LYS A 188 -6.39 3.50 21.74
N VAL A 189 -5.26 3.44 21.02
CA VAL A 189 -4.55 2.18 20.76
C VAL A 189 -3.49 1.94 21.84
N GLU A 190 -3.55 0.77 22.45
CA GLU A 190 -2.54 0.26 23.36
C GLU A 190 -1.73 -0.82 22.65
N THR A 191 -0.42 -0.62 22.48
CA THR A 191 0.44 -1.54 21.72
C THR A 191 1.41 -2.27 22.63
N HIS A 192 1.51 -3.58 22.46
CA HIS A 192 2.45 -4.46 23.19
C HIS A 192 3.26 -5.30 22.21
N PHE A 193 4.53 -5.54 22.55
CA PHE A 193 5.46 -6.27 21.68
C PHE A 193 6.11 -7.45 22.40
N ASN A 194 6.35 -8.53 21.64
CA ASN A 194 7.14 -9.70 22.07
C ASN A 194 6.69 -10.29 23.42
N LEU A 195 5.37 -10.40 23.61
CA LEU A 195 4.79 -10.97 24.82
C LEU A 195 4.85 -12.50 24.80
N THR A 196 5.06 -13.08 25.97
CA THR A 196 4.91 -14.53 26.19
C THR A 196 3.44 -14.87 26.42
N SER A 197 3.06 -16.14 26.22
CA SER A 197 1.70 -16.61 26.48
C SER A 197 1.27 -16.46 27.95
N GLN A 198 2.23 -16.35 28.87
CA GLN A 198 2.00 -16.21 30.32
C GLN A 198 1.83 -14.76 30.77
N GLN A 199 2.04 -13.78 29.89
CA GLN A 199 1.90 -12.36 30.17
C GLN A 199 0.92 -11.70 29.20
N PRO A 200 -0.34 -12.16 29.12
CA PRO A 200 -1.35 -11.43 28.37
C PRO A 200 -1.59 -10.06 29.02
N PRO A 201 -1.78 -8.99 28.23
CA PRO A 201 -2.14 -7.69 28.78
C PRO A 201 -3.47 -7.82 29.52
N PHE A 202 -3.55 -7.21 30.70
CA PHE A 202 -4.72 -7.32 31.57
C PHE A 202 -5.91 -6.58 30.94
N LEU A 203 -6.79 -7.31 30.26
CA LEU A 203 -8.08 -6.81 29.83
C LEU A 203 -9.06 -6.97 31.00
N SER A 204 -9.45 -5.85 31.61
CA SER A 204 -10.40 -5.81 32.76
C SER A 204 -11.76 -6.45 32.45
N THR A 205 -12.08 -6.65 31.17
CA THR A 205 -13.33 -7.26 30.70
C THR A 205 -13.09 -7.90 29.35
N ALA A 206 -13.63 -9.11 29.13
CA ALA A 206 -13.61 -9.73 27.82
C ALA A 206 -14.45 -8.85 26.87
N PRO A 207 -13.88 -8.31 25.77
CA PRO A 207 -14.67 -7.55 24.82
C PRO A 207 -15.66 -8.49 24.14
N ASP A 208 -16.89 -8.02 23.91
CA ASP A 208 -17.82 -8.69 23.01
C ASP A 208 -17.10 -8.89 21.65
N LEU A 209 -16.95 -10.16 21.24
CA LEU A 209 -16.15 -10.50 20.06
C LEU A 209 -16.90 -10.07 18.79
N VAL A 210 -16.54 -8.90 18.27
CA VAL A 210 -17.15 -8.26 17.10
C VAL A 210 -16.81 -8.98 15.76
N GLY A 211 -15.98 -10.01 15.79
CA GLY A 211 -15.58 -10.82 14.63
C GLY A 211 -14.07 -10.82 14.46
N ALA A 212 -13.50 -11.96 14.06
CA ALA A 212 -12.08 -12.10 13.80
C ALA A 212 -11.87 -12.19 12.28
N LEU A 213 -11.10 -11.26 11.70
CA LEU A 213 -10.60 -11.42 10.34
C LEU A 213 -9.19 -12.00 10.43
N CYS A 214 -9.05 -13.25 10.01
CA CYS A 214 -7.80 -13.99 10.06
C CYS A 214 -7.25 -14.16 8.64
N HIS A 215 -5.93 -14.14 8.52
CA HIS A 215 -5.24 -14.37 7.24
C HIS A 215 -5.12 -15.87 6.90
N LEU A 216 -5.65 -16.77 7.73
CA LEU A 216 -5.30 -18.19 7.69
C LEU A 216 -6.37 -19.01 6.99
N SER A 217 -6.10 -19.37 5.74
CA SER A 217 -6.25 -20.78 5.37
C SER A 217 -5.24 -21.57 6.22
N PRO A 218 -5.60 -22.73 6.79
CA PRO A 218 -4.62 -23.64 7.36
C PRO A 218 -3.49 -23.88 6.34
N ASP A 219 -2.25 -23.92 6.81
CA ASP A 219 -1.03 -24.20 6.02
C ASP A 219 -0.44 -23.07 5.15
N THR A 220 -0.95 -21.84 5.22
CA THR A 220 -0.41 -20.72 4.43
C THR A 220 0.36 -19.69 5.28
N ALA A 221 1.63 -19.48 4.96
CA ALA A 221 2.43 -18.39 5.54
C ALA A 221 1.94 -17.01 5.03
N ALA A 222 1.79 -16.03 5.92
CA ALA A 222 1.46 -14.67 5.55
C ALA A 222 2.67 -13.98 4.89
N TRP A 223 2.51 -13.54 3.63
CA TRP A 223 3.56 -12.89 2.85
C TRP A 223 3.79 -11.49 3.41
N ARG A 224 5.05 -11.18 3.71
CA ARG A 224 5.47 -9.93 4.32
C ARG A 224 6.70 -9.41 3.64
N ARG A 225 6.70 -8.12 3.31
CA ARG A 225 7.89 -7.42 2.79
C ARG A 225 8.51 -6.60 3.91
N PRO A 226 9.84 -6.61 4.09
CA PRO A 226 10.50 -5.86 5.16
C PRO A 226 10.18 -4.36 5.13
N GLN A 227 10.01 -3.77 3.95
CA GLN A 227 9.85 -2.32 3.77
C GLN A 227 8.39 -1.85 3.87
N THR A 228 7.42 -2.72 3.59
CA THR A 228 5.99 -2.32 3.47
C THR A 228 5.06 -3.09 4.41
N GLY A 229 5.56 -4.10 5.10
CA GLY A 229 4.74 -4.99 5.94
C GLY A 229 4.01 -6.06 5.15
N SER A 230 2.98 -6.63 5.76
CA SER A 230 2.18 -7.70 5.20
C SER A 230 1.18 -7.20 4.16
N ILE A 231 0.96 -8.01 3.13
CA ILE A 231 0.01 -7.68 2.06
C ILE A 231 -1.41 -7.57 2.64
N PHE A 232 -1.77 -8.46 3.57
CA PHE A 232 -3.03 -8.44 4.29
C PHE A 232 -3.30 -7.10 4.99
N ILE A 233 -2.38 -6.63 5.83
CA ILE A 233 -2.58 -5.39 6.58
C ILE A 233 -2.61 -4.17 5.65
N GLN A 234 -1.80 -4.16 4.59
CA GLN A 234 -1.85 -3.09 3.59
C GLN A 234 -3.24 -2.96 2.95
N HIS A 235 -3.80 -4.07 2.44
CA HIS A 235 -5.12 -4.06 1.83
C HIS A 235 -6.23 -3.79 2.85
N LEU A 236 -6.11 -4.32 4.07
CA LEU A 236 -7.04 -4.02 5.17
C LEU A 236 -7.11 -2.51 5.44
N ILE A 237 -5.94 -1.87 5.61
CA ILE A 237 -5.85 -0.43 5.85
C ILE A 237 -6.44 0.34 4.66
N GLU A 238 -6.11 -0.03 3.43
CA GLU A 238 -6.62 0.64 2.24
C GLU A 238 -8.15 0.59 2.16
N GLN A 239 -8.76 -0.60 2.35
CA GLN A 239 -10.21 -0.73 2.30
C GLN A 239 -10.90 0.03 3.43
N PHE A 240 -10.38 -0.01 4.66
CA PHE A 240 -10.96 0.73 5.77
C PHE A 240 -10.83 2.24 5.57
N ARG A 241 -9.66 2.71 5.12
CA ARG A 241 -9.40 4.12 4.84
C ARG A 241 -10.40 4.73 3.86
N ASN A 242 -10.73 3.98 2.80
CA ASN A 242 -11.54 4.47 1.69
C ASN A 242 -13.04 4.17 1.87
N CYS A 243 -13.40 3.07 2.54
CA CYS A 243 -14.80 2.60 2.58
C CYS A 243 -15.47 2.69 3.96
N ALA A 244 -14.73 2.94 5.06
CA ALA A 244 -15.34 2.98 6.40
C ALA A 244 -16.37 4.11 6.59
N CYS A 245 -16.37 5.10 5.70
CA CYS A 245 -17.33 6.21 5.70
C CYS A 245 -18.77 5.77 5.44
N ASN A 246 -19.00 4.69 4.69
CA ASN A 246 -20.33 4.28 4.23
C ASN A 246 -20.57 2.76 4.24
N SER A 247 -19.56 1.95 4.58
CA SER A 247 -19.65 0.49 4.60
C SER A 247 -19.60 -0.03 6.03
N HIS A 248 -20.47 -0.97 6.37
CA HIS A 248 -20.39 -1.67 7.66
C HIS A 248 -19.25 -2.71 7.67
N LEU A 249 -18.85 -3.17 8.85
CA LEU A 249 -17.67 -4.01 9.05
C LEU A 249 -17.63 -5.25 8.16
N ARG A 250 -18.75 -5.98 8.04
CA ARG A 250 -18.84 -7.16 7.14
C ARG A 250 -18.60 -6.82 5.66
N GLU A 251 -19.05 -5.65 5.22
CA GLU A 251 -18.84 -5.21 3.83
C GLU A 251 -17.40 -4.75 3.61
N LEU A 252 -16.77 -4.13 4.63
CA LEU A 252 -15.34 -3.83 4.59
C LEU A 252 -14.52 -5.12 4.47
N PHE A 253 -14.83 -6.15 5.27
CA PHE A 253 -14.15 -7.44 5.18
C PHE A 253 -14.37 -8.13 3.83
N ARG A 254 -15.59 -8.08 3.28
CA ARG A 254 -15.86 -8.57 1.92
C ARG A 254 -15.02 -7.85 0.86
N LYS A 255 -14.90 -6.51 0.94
CA LYS A 255 -14.05 -5.72 0.03
C LYS A 255 -12.57 -6.06 0.19
N VAL A 256 -12.12 -6.31 1.42
CA VAL A 256 -10.76 -6.83 1.66
C VAL A 256 -10.59 -8.16 0.95
N GLN A 257 -11.47 -9.14 1.18
CA GLN A 257 -11.39 -10.45 0.49
C GLN A 257 -11.35 -10.32 -1.03
N HIS A 258 -12.21 -9.49 -1.62
CA HIS A 258 -12.23 -9.26 -3.06
C HIS A 258 -10.94 -8.62 -3.60
N SER A 259 -10.25 -7.82 -2.79
CA SER A 259 -8.93 -7.29 -3.17
C SER A 259 -7.85 -8.38 -3.30
N PHE A 260 -8.09 -9.58 -2.75
CA PHE A 260 -7.22 -10.75 -2.88
C PHE A 260 -7.58 -11.66 -4.06
N ASP A 261 -8.49 -11.29 -4.97
CA ASP A 261 -8.83 -12.10 -6.14
C ASP A 261 -7.61 -12.45 -7.02
N LYS A 262 -6.59 -11.58 -7.01
CA LYS A 262 -5.30 -11.79 -7.71
C LYS A 262 -4.27 -12.60 -6.89
N PHE A 263 -4.61 -12.95 -5.65
CA PHE A 263 -3.78 -13.65 -4.67
C PHE A 263 -4.55 -14.82 -4.04
N PRO A 264 -5.02 -15.81 -4.83
CA PRO A 264 -5.92 -16.86 -4.35
C PRO A 264 -5.32 -17.73 -3.24
N GLN A 265 -3.99 -17.77 -3.12
CA GLN A 265 -3.29 -18.49 -2.06
C GLN A 265 -3.38 -17.79 -0.69
N GLN A 266 -3.86 -16.55 -0.59
CA GLN A 266 -3.91 -15.78 0.65
C GLN A 266 -5.26 -15.12 0.88
N LEU A 267 -6.34 -15.87 0.71
CA LEU A 267 -7.68 -15.36 0.93
C LEU A 267 -7.93 -15.15 2.44
N PRO A 268 -8.18 -13.92 2.91
CA PRO A 268 -8.55 -13.70 4.30
C PRO A 268 -9.91 -14.33 4.60
N ALA A 269 -10.08 -14.90 5.78
CA ALA A 269 -11.32 -15.51 6.23
C ALA A 269 -11.93 -14.72 7.39
N GLU A 270 -13.24 -14.44 7.31
CA GLU A 270 -14.01 -13.96 8.45
C GLU A 270 -14.39 -15.18 9.30
N GLU A 271 -13.94 -15.19 10.55
CA GLU A 271 -14.19 -16.25 11.51
C GLU A 271 -14.97 -15.74 12.72
N ARG A 272 -15.81 -16.64 13.28
CA ARG A 272 -16.47 -16.46 14.59
C ARG A 272 -17.25 -15.14 14.73
N THR A 273 -17.91 -14.71 13.66
CA THR A 273 -18.74 -13.49 13.68
C THR A 273 -20.03 -13.75 14.48
N THR A 274 -20.27 -12.93 15.50
CA THR A 274 -21.48 -12.98 16.34
C THR A 274 -22.35 -11.72 16.18
N LEU A 275 -22.02 -10.88 15.19
CA LEU A 275 -22.72 -9.63 14.94
C LEU A 275 -24.16 -9.88 14.49
N ILE A 276 -25.10 -9.48 15.34
CA ILE A 276 -26.54 -9.51 15.05
C ILE A 276 -27.03 -8.24 14.33
N LYS A 277 -26.20 -7.20 14.31
CA LYS A 277 -26.47 -5.90 13.68
C LYS A 277 -25.30 -5.45 12.82
N LYS A 278 -25.55 -4.52 11.90
CA LYS A 278 -24.52 -3.87 11.08
C LYS A 278 -23.69 -2.92 11.96
N PHE A 279 -22.39 -3.13 11.99
CA PHE A 279 -21.46 -2.23 12.68
C PHE A 279 -20.85 -1.24 11.68
N TYR A 280 -21.29 0.02 11.74
CA TYR A 280 -20.67 1.14 11.04
C TYR A 280 -19.67 1.89 11.94
N LEU A 281 -18.53 2.28 11.38
CA LEU A 281 -17.48 3.00 12.12
C LEU A 281 -17.72 4.50 12.20
N PHE A 282 -18.39 5.06 11.18
CA PHE A 282 -18.70 6.49 10.99
C PHE A 282 -17.52 7.42 11.33
N PRO A 283 -16.39 7.36 10.60
CA PRO A 283 -15.26 8.26 10.81
C PRO A 283 -15.72 9.72 10.76
N GLY A 284 -15.39 10.48 11.80
CA GLY A 284 -15.79 11.90 11.93
C GLY A 284 -16.99 12.14 12.82
N HIS A 285 -17.75 11.10 13.20
CA HIS A 285 -18.88 11.17 14.15
C HIS A 285 -18.55 10.53 15.49
#